data_AF-A0A4Y2NGM6-F1
#
_entry.id   AF-A0A4Y2NGM6-F1
#
_cell.length_a   1.000
_cell.length_b   1.000
_cell.length_c   1.000
_cell.angle_alpha   90.00
_cell.angle_beta   90.00
_cell.angle_gamma   90.00
#
_symmetry.space_group_name_H-M   'P 1'
#
loop_
_entity.id
_entity.type
_entity.pdbx_description
1 polymer ?
#
loop_
_entity_poly.entity_id
_entity_poly.type
_entity_poly.pdbx_seq_one_letter_code
_entity_poly.pdbx_strand_id
1 'polypeptide(L)'
;NRHNPNNSYRPPKYVLNAANWQKFTGLANINSETIKSATIDEALSYIINTIIEAADSSIPKTSGKRRKQSKPWWNADCQHAYKKQKKAWDIFRRRPTTENFINFKKTRAESRRIQRRSRRTSWRKFVSSITCAISSRQLWTKVKKAAGVSNNNAISVLTHNGQIISSLKGIADSIASTLAHTSSSARDISTLFH
;
A
#
# COMPACT_ATOMS: atom_id res chain seq x y z
N ASN A 1 2.22 -17.58 11.06
CA ASN A 1 1.72 -17.76 9.66
C ASN A 1 2.05 -16.58 8.71
N ARG A 2 3.29 -16.06 8.67
CA ARG A 2 3.62 -14.79 7.96
C ARG A 2 4.11 -14.91 6.50
N HIS A 3 4.33 -16.12 5.96
CA HIS A 3 4.91 -16.30 4.63
C HIS A 3 4.26 -17.43 3.83
N ASN A 4 2.95 -17.33 3.59
CA ASN A 4 2.32 -18.02 2.46
C ASN A 4 2.18 -16.98 1.31
N PRO A 5 2.95 -17.10 0.22
CA PRO A 5 2.84 -16.19 -0.93
C PRO A 5 1.53 -16.35 -1.73
N ASN A 6 0.74 -17.40 -1.45
CA ASN A 6 -0.49 -17.70 -2.18
C ASN A 6 -1.77 -17.21 -1.50
N ASN A 7 -1.71 -16.64 -0.28
CA ASN A 7 -2.87 -15.95 0.29
C ASN A 7 -2.68 -14.44 0.21
N SER A 8 -3.10 -13.87 -0.92
CA SER A 8 -3.05 -12.43 -1.23
C SER A 8 -4.14 -11.63 -0.51
N TYR A 9 -5.09 -12.30 0.12
CA TYR A 9 -6.22 -11.69 0.79
C TYR A 9 -5.95 -11.55 2.28
N ARG A 10 -6.09 -10.33 2.81
CA ARG A 10 -6.31 -10.10 4.23
C ARG A 10 -7.74 -9.60 4.40
N PRO A 11 -8.43 -9.99 5.49
CA PRO A 11 -9.71 -9.37 5.83
C PRO A 11 -9.57 -7.84 5.80
N PRO A 12 -10.45 -7.13 5.07
CA PRO A 12 -10.53 -5.68 5.12
C PRO A 12 -10.63 -5.20 6.57
N LYS A 13 -9.85 -4.18 6.93
CA LYS A 13 -9.89 -3.54 8.24
C LYS A 13 -10.33 -2.10 8.11
N TYR A 14 -11.05 -1.58 9.09
CA TYR A 14 -11.38 -0.17 9.16
C TYR A 14 -10.12 0.70 9.25
N VAL A 15 -10.06 1.74 8.44
CA VAL A 15 -8.98 2.74 8.45
C VAL A 15 -9.43 3.92 9.30
N LEU A 16 -9.21 3.82 10.61
CA LEU A 16 -9.70 4.81 11.58
C LEU A 16 -9.18 6.23 11.34
N ASN A 17 -7.97 6.37 10.80
CA ASN A 17 -7.40 7.68 10.46
C ASN A 17 -8.13 8.39 9.31
N ALA A 18 -8.92 7.66 8.52
CA ALA A 18 -9.71 8.20 7.41
C ALA A 18 -11.22 8.17 7.74
N ALA A 19 -11.58 7.94 9.00
CA ALA A 19 -12.97 7.91 9.45
C ALA A 19 -13.59 9.31 9.42
N ASN A 20 -14.84 9.39 8.95
CA ASN A 20 -15.68 10.55 9.19
C ASN A 20 -16.44 10.36 10.51
N TRP A 21 -15.84 10.82 11.60
CA TRP A 21 -16.41 10.65 12.94
C TRP A 21 -17.74 11.37 13.13
N GLN A 22 -17.94 12.55 12.53
CA GLN A 22 -19.23 13.24 12.57
C GLN A 22 -20.35 12.39 11.95
N LYS A 23 -20.09 11.80 10.79
CA LYS A 23 -21.03 10.89 10.13
C LYS A 23 -21.27 9.62 10.95
N PHE A 24 -20.22 9.05 11.56
CA PHE A 24 -20.35 7.90 12.43
C PHE A 24 -21.26 8.20 13.63
N THR A 25 -21.00 9.31 14.34
CA THR A 25 -21.78 9.71 15.53
C THR A 25 -23.25 9.95 15.18
N GLY A 26 -23.54 10.55 14.01
CA GLY A 26 -24.91 10.76 13.58
C GLY A 26 -25.66 9.46 13.24
N LEU A 27 -24.97 8.46 12.71
CA LEU A 27 -25.56 7.18 12.32
C LEU A 27 -25.60 6.15 13.45
N ALA A 28 -24.67 6.23 14.40
CA ALA A 28 -24.60 5.33 15.56
C ALA A 28 -25.57 5.72 16.69
N ASN A 29 -26.75 6.25 16.34
CA ASN A 29 -27.76 6.65 17.30
C ASN A 29 -28.63 5.45 17.68
N ILE A 30 -28.42 4.94 18.89
CA ILE A 30 -29.12 3.77 19.41
C ILE A 30 -30.42 4.23 20.09
N ASN A 31 -31.57 3.78 19.59
CA ASN A 31 -32.85 4.10 20.21
C ASN A 31 -33.09 3.27 21.47
N SER A 32 -33.11 3.94 22.63
CA SER A 32 -33.35 3.28 23.92
C SER A 32 -34.77 2.73 24.07
N GLU A 33 -35.76 3.27 23.36
CA GLU A 33 -37.15 2.78 23.39
C GLU A 33 -37.23 1.37 22.78
N THR A 34 -36.56 1.17 21.65
CA THR A 34 -36.53 -0.10 20.90
C THR A 34 -35.83 -1.21 21.67
N ILE A 35 -34.84 -0.86 22.51
CA ILE A 35 -34.13 -1.82 23.36
C ILE A 35 -35.01 -2.32 24.51
N LYS A 36 -35.83 -1.44 25.10
CA LYS A 36 -36.68 -1.79 26.25
C LYS A 36 -37.83 -2.73 25.89
N SER A 37 -38.27 -2.71 24.63
CA SER A 37 -39.37 -3.54 24.14
C SER A 37 -38.93 -4.88 23.52
N ALA A 38 -37.63 -5.12 23.38
CA ALA A 38 -37.07 -6.26 22.67
C ALA A 38 -36.57 -7.35 23.63
N THR A 39 -36.49 -8.59 23.14
CA THR A 39 -35.75 -9.65 23.84
C THR A 39 -34.26 -9.35 23.87
N ILE A 40 -33.51 -9.98 24.76
CA ILE A 40 -32.06 -9.75 24.93
C ILE A 40 -31.31 -9.95 23.60
N ASP A 41 -31.62 -11.02 22.87
CA ASP A 41 -30.96 -11.35 21.59
C ASP A 41 -31.29 -10.34 20.48
N GLU A 42 -32.53 -9.85 20.45
CA GLU A 42 -32.98 -8.83 19.50
C GLU A 42 -32.33 -7.48 19.79
N ALA A 43 -32.25 -7.09 21.07
CA ALA A 43 -31.58 -5.87 21.49
C ALA A 43 -30.08 -5.90 21.16
N LEU A 44 -29.41 -7.02 21.40
CA LEU A 44 -27.99 -7.20 21.05
C LEU A 44 -27.78 -7.13 19.54
N SER A 45 -28.64 -7.80 18.76
CA SER A 45 -28.56 -7.78 17.30
C SER A 45 -28.76 -6.37 16.74
N TYR A 46 -29.72 -5.62 17.29
CA TYR A 46 -29.96 -4.22 16.93
C TYR A 46 -28.73 -3.35 17.17
N ILE A 47 -28.15 -3.40 18.38
CA ILE A 47 -26.96 -2.61 18.73
C ILE A 47 -25.79 -2.95 17.81
N ILE A 48 -25.51 -4.24 17.59
CA ILE A 48 -24.40 -4.69 16.75
C ILE A 48 -24.60 -4.20 15.30
N ASN A 49 -25.79 -4.36 14.75
CA ASN A 49 -26.08 -3.96 13.37
C ASN A 49 -25.98 -2.45 13.20
N THR A 50 -26.54 -1.65 14.11
CA THR A 50 -26.44 -0.18 14.06
C THR A 50 -24.97 0.27 14.09
N ILE A 51 -24.13 -0.32 14.94
CA ILE A 51 -22.70 0.01 15.01
C ILE A 51 -21.97 -0.40 13.72
N ILE A 52 -22.26 -1.58 13.18
CA ILE A 52 -21.64 -2.07 11.94
C ILE A 52 -22.04 -1.20 10.74
N GLU A 53 -23.32 -0.87 10.59
CA GLU A 53 -23.83 -0.04 9.48
C GLU A 53 -23.29 1.39 9.54
N ALA A 54 -23.24 1.98 10.75
CA ALA A 54 -22.62 3.26 10.97
C ALA A 54 -21.13 3.23 10.59
N ALA A 55 -20.39 2.19 11.02
CA ALA A 55 -18.99 2.01 10.67
C ALA A 55 -18.77 1.82 9.17
N ASP A 56 -19.58 1.01 8.51
CA ASP A 56 -19.48 0.75 7.06
C ASP A 56 -19.77 1.99 6.22
N SER A 57 -20.67 2.84 6.71
CA SER A 57 -21.06 4.08 6.02
C SER A 57 -20.09 5.24 6.22
N SER A 58 -19.26 5.21 7.27
CA SER A 58 -18.43 6.35 7.70
C SER A 58 -16.94 6.08 7.78
N ILE A 59 -16.52 4.80 7.85
CA ILE A 59 -15.13 4.41 7.98
C ILE A 59 -14.72 3.54 6.78
N PRO A 60 -13.83 4.04 5.91
CA PRO A 60 -13.38 3.26 4.77
C PRO A 60 -12.60 2.02 5.23
N LYS A 61 -12.84 0.88 4.57
CA LYS A 61 -12.10 -0.37 4.79
C LYS A 61 -10.86 -0.45 3.88
N THR A 62 -9.78 -1.03 4.38
CA THR A 62 -8.61 -1.37 3.55
C THR A 62 -9.01 -2.34 2.45
N SER A 63 -8.47 -2.19 1.24
CA SER A 63 -8.79 -3.07 0.10
C SER A 63 -8.43 -4.55 0.28
N GLY A 64 -7.75 -4.93 1.37
CA GLY A 64 -7.32 -6.31 1.64
C GLY A 64 -6.23 -6.85 0.71
N LYS A 65 -6.00 -6.17 -0.43
CA LYS A 65 -5.00 -6.52 -1.44
C LYS A 65 -3.62 -6.04 -0.98
N ARG A 66 -2.70 -6.97 -0.76
CA ARG A 66 -1.27 -6.61 -0.63
C ARG A 66 -0.76 -6.10 -1.97
N ARG A 67 -0.11 -4.93 -1.99
CA ARG A 67 0.74 -4.55 -3.12
C ARG A 67 1.78 -5.65 -3.31
N LYS A 68 1.74 -6.34 -4.45
CA LYS A 68 2.77 -7.32 -4.82
C LYS A 68 4.06 -6.56 -5.11
N GLN A 69 4.82 -6.24 -4.07
CA GLN A 69 6.21 -5.82 -4.21
C GLN A 69 7.04 -7.06 -4.52
N SER A 70 6.88 -7.60 -5.74
CA SER A 70 7.74 -8.68 -6.21
C SER A 70 9.08 -8.05 -6.58
N LYS A 71 10.13 -8.42 -5.85
CA LYS A 71 11.49 -8.04 -6.18
C LYS A 71 11.77 -8.48 -7.62
N PRO A 72 12.21 -7.61 -8.55
CA PRO A 72 12.42 -7.98 -9.96
C PRO A 72 13.40 -9.14 -10.18
N TRP A 73 14.27 -9.39 -9.20
CA TRP A 73 15.23 -10.48 -9.19
C TRP A 73 14.72 -11.77 -8.53
N TRP A 74 13.52 -11.77 -7.95
CA TRP A 74 12.93 -12.95 -7.33
C TRP A 74 12.25 -13.83 -8.38
N ASN A 75 12.85 -14.99 -8.64
CA ASN A 75 12.42 -15.95 -9.64
C ASN A 75 12.10 -17.33 -9.01
N ALA A 76 11.69 -18.29 -9.85
CA ALA A 76 11.39 -19.65 -9.42
C ALA A 76 12.57 -20.29 -8.68
N ASP A 77 13.81 -20.14 -9.18
CA ASP A 77 15.01 -20.67 -8.53
C ASP A 77 15.20 -20.14 -7.10
N CYS A 78 15.02 -18.82 -6.90
CA CYS A 78 15.06 -18.22 -5.57
C CYS A 78 14.00 -18.83 -4.65
N GLN A 79 12.80 -19.06 -5.18
CA GLN A 79 11.71 -19.66 -4.42
C GLN A 79 11.99 -21.12 -4.05
N HIS A 80 12.50 -21.93 -4.98
CA HIS A 80 12.86 -23.33 -4.74
C HIS A 80 13.99 -23.43 -3.71
N ALA A 81 15.06 -22.65 -3.87
CA ALA A 81 16.18 -22.66 -2.94
C ALA A 81 15.78 -22.19 -1.53
N TYR A 82 14.91 -21.18 -1.44
CA TYR A 82 14.37 -20.74 -0.16
C TYR A 82 13.48 -21.80 0.50
N LYS A 83 12.61 -22.48 -0.26
CA LYS A 83 11.80 -23.59 0.24
C LYS A 83 12.69 -24.73 0.78
N LYS A 84 13.75 -25.09 0.05
CA LYS A 84 14.73 -26.11 0.47
C LYS A 84 15.43 -25.72 1.77
N GLN A 85 15.93 -24.48 1.86
CA GLN A 85 16.51 -23.93 3.09
C GLN A 85 15.52 -23.97 4.26
N LYS A 86 14.26 -23.58 4.05
CA LYS A 86 13.23 -23.59 5.08
C LYS A 86 12.93 -25.02 5.57
N LYS A 87 12.81 -25.98 4.64
CA LYS A 87 12.62 -27.40 4.99
C LYS A 87 13.78 -27.93 5.85
N ALA A 88 15.02 -27.64 5.46
CA ALA A 88 16.19 -28.05 6.24
C ALA A 88 16.22 -27.39 7.63
N TRP A 89 15.83 -26.11 7.72
CA TRP A 89 15.68 -25.42 9.01
C TRP A 89 14.60 -26.06 9.89
N ASP A 90 13.43 -26.37 9.34
CA ASP A 90 12.34 -26.99 10.10
C ASP A 90 12.70 -28.40 10.60
N ILE A 91 13.51 -29.15 9.84
CA ILE A 91 14.05 -30.44 10.28
C ILE A 91 15.05 -30.23 11.43
N PHE A 92 16.06 -29.39 11.25
CA PHE A 92 17.06 -29.12 12.28
C PHE A 92 16.44 -28.56 13.57
N ARG A 93 15.48 -27.64 13.45
CA ARG A 93 14.78 -27.05 14.59
C ARG A 93 13.99 -28.08 15.41
N ARG A 94 13.46 -29.13 14.76
CA ARG A 94 12.75 -30.23 15.45
C ARG A 94 13.70 -31.30 15.96
N ARG A 95 14.80 -31.54 15.26
CA ARG A 95 15.78 -32.60 15.52
C ARG A 95 17.19 -32.04 15.39
N PRO A 96 17.75 -31.45 16.46
CA PRO A 96 19.01 -30.70 16.41
C PRO A 96 20.23 -31.62 16.42
N THR A 97 20.40 -32.43 15.37
CA THR A 97 21.58 -33.27 15.16
C THR A 97 22.66 -32.55 14.34
N THR A 98 23.92 -32.98 14.46
CA THR A 98 25.05 -32.43 13.70
C THR A 98 24.83 -32.52 12.20
N GLU A 99 24.31 -33.65 11.71
CA GLU A 99 23.98 -33.85 10.29
C GLU A 99 22.93 -32.85 9.80
N ASN A 100 21.85 -32.67 10.58
CA ASN A 100 20.79 -31.71 10.24
C ASN A 100 21.31 -30.27 10.23
N PHE A 101 22.22 -29.93 11.15
CA PHE A 101 22.87 -28.63 11.18
C PHE A 101 23.74 -28.40 9.93
N ILE A 102 24.55 -29.38 9.54
CA ILE A 102 25.38 -29.33 8.33
C ILE A 102 24.50 -29.16 7.09
N ASN A 103 23.41 -29.93 6.98
CA ASN A 103 22.47 -29.83 5.86
C ASN A 103 21.79 -28.45 5.79
N PHE A 104 21.36 -27.90 6.94
CA PHE A 104 20.83 -26.54 7.01
C PHE A 104 21.86 -25.50 6.56
N LYS A 105 23.13 -25.59 6.99
CA LYS A 105 24.18 -24.67 6.55
C LYS A 105 24.42 -24.77 5.04
N LYS A 106 24.49 -25.99 4.49
CA LYS A 106 24.64 -26.24 3.03
C LYS A 106 23.50 -25.58 2.24
N THR A 107 22.25 -25.87 2.58
CA THR A 107 21.07 -25.30 1.90
C THR A 107 20.95 -23.78 2.07
N ARG A 108 21.36 -23.24 3.23
CA ARG A 108 21.44 -21.79 3.45
C ARG A 108 22.49 -21.13 2.56
N ALA A 109 23.66 -21.74 2.39
CA ALA A 109 24.70 -21.23 1.51
C ALA A 109 24.25 -21.24 0.04
N GLU A 110 23.63 -22.34 -0.40
CA GLU A 110 23.06 -22.50 -1.75
C GLU A 110 21.98 -21.43 -2.04
N SER A 111 21.01 -21.26 -1.13
CA SER A 111 19.98 -20.22 -1.21
C SER A 111 20.58 -18.82 -1.33
N ARG A 112 21.61 -18.49 -0.54
CA ARG A 112 22.32 -17.21 -0.65
C ARG A 112 23.02 -17.04 -2.00
N ARG A 113 23.66 -18.09 -2.52
CA ARG A 113 24.34 -18.07 -3.84
C ARG A 113 23.33 -17.79 -4.96
N ILE A 114 22.22 -18.51 -4.98
CA ILE A 114 21.16 -18.34 -6.00
C ILE A 114 20.58 -16.93 -5.93
N GLN A 115 20.21 -16.43 -4.75
CA GLN A 115 19.68 -15.07 -4.61
C GLN A 115 20.67 -14.00 -5.06
N ARG A 116 21.97 -14.13 -4.75
CA ARG A 116 23.01 -13.21 -5.23
C ARG A 116 23.14 -13.26 -6.76
N ARG A 117 23.11 -14.45 -7.36
CA ARG A 117 23.14 -14.63 -8.82
C ARG A 117 21.94 -13.96 -9.47
N SER A 118 20.73 -14.21 -8.98
CA SER A 118 19.51 -13.62 -9.55
C SER A 118 19.47 -12.10 -9.42
N ARG A 119 19.91 -11.54 -8.27
CA ARG A 119 20.09 -10.08 -8.10
C ARG A 119 21.05 -9.52 -9.13
N ARG A 120 22.22 -10.14 -9.30
CA ARG A 120 23.24 -9.69 -10.25
C ARG A 120 22.75 -9.77 -11.69
N THR A 121 22.09 -10.85 -12.07
CA THR A 121 21.53 -11.02 -13.42
C THR A 121 20.43 -9.99 -13.69
N SER A 122 19.52 -9.77 -12.74
CA SER A 122 18.48 -8.75 -12.85
C SER A 122 19.07 -7.35 -12.96
N TRP A 123 20.10 -7.03 -12.17
CA TRP A 123 20.81 -5.76 -12.24
C TRP A 123 21.50 -5.56 -13.59
N ARG A 124 22.20 -6.58 -14.11
CA ARG A 124 22.80 -6.52 -15.45
C ARG A 124 21.75 -6.29 -16.53
N LYS A 125 20.64 -7.02 -16.50
CA LYS A 125 19.52 -6.80 -17.43
C LYS A 125 18.97 -5.38 -17.34
N PHE A 126 18.82 -4.84 -16.13
CA PHE A 126 18.39 -3.46 -15.92
C PHE A 126 19.37 -2.47 -16.55
N VAL A 127 20.67 -2.60 -16.27
CA VAL A 127 21.72 -1.73 -16.83
C VAL A 127 21.80 -1.87 -18.35
N SER A 128 21.77 -3.08 -18.90
CA SER A 128 21.74 -3.30 -20.35
C SER A 128 20.50 -2.72 -21.04
N SER A 129 19.40 -2.55 -20.29
CA SER A 129 18.21 -1.84 -20.81
C SER A 129 18.40 -0.34 -20.90
N ILE A 130 19.50 0.22 -20.40
CA ILE A 130 19.84 1.64 -20.50
C ILE A 130 20.75 1.82 -21.72
N THR A 131 20.15 2.15 -22.86
CA THR A 131 20.84 2.37 -24.14
C THR A 131 20.91 3.86 -24.47
N CYS A 132 21.78 4.24 -25.40
CA CYS A 132 21.93 5.62 -25.89
C CYS A 132 20.67 6.18 -26.58
N ALA A 133 19.76 5.32 -27.03
CA ALA A 133 18.51 5.69 -27.67
C ALA A 133 17.39 6.13 -26.70
N ILE A 134 17.64 6.12 -25.38
CA ILE A 134 16.63 6.44 -24.37
C ILE A 134 16.61 7.94 -24.11
N SER A 135 15.40 8.53 -24.08
CA SER A 135 15.23 9.93 -23.72
C SER A 135 15.75 10.24 -22.30
N SER A 136 16.23 11.46 -22.08
CA SER A 136 16.70 11.94 -20.76
C SER A 136 15.66 11.71 -19.65
N ARG A 137 14.36 11.92 -19.95
CA ARG A 137 13.25 11.66 -19.02
C ARG A 137 13.14 10.20 -18.63
N GLN A 138 13.23 9.28 -19.59
CA GLN A 138 13.15 7.85 -19.34
C GLN A 138 14.39 7.34 -18.60
N LEU A 139 15.57 7.87 -18.92
CA LEU A 139 16.81 7.59 -18.21
C LEU A 139 16.69 7.98 -16.73
N TRP A 140 16.32 9.23 -16.43
CA TRP A 140 16.13 9.70 -15.06
C TRP A 140 15.04 8.94 -14.30
N THR A 141 13.99 8.50 -15.00
CA THR A 141 12.96 7.63 -14.43
C THR A 141 13.52 6.26 -14.02
N LYS A 142 14.38 5.67 -14.86
CA LYS A 142 15.06 4.41 -14.55
C LYS A 142 16.04 4.57 -13.39
N VAL A 143 16.84 5.64 -13.38
CA VAL A 143 17.79 5.96 -12.29
C VAL A 143 17.07 6.12 -10.95
N LYS A 144 15.97 6.89 -10.90
CA LYS A 144 15.15 7.03 -9.69
C LYS A 144 14.61 5.69 -9.18
N LYS A 145 14.09 4.85 -10.09
CA LYS A 145 13.65 3.48 -9.74
C LYS A 145 14.78 2.61 -9.18
N ALA A 146 15.99 2.72 -9.73
CA ALA A 146 17.16 1.98 -9.23
C ALA A 146 17.63 2.47 -7.86
N ALA A 147 17.56 3.78 -7.60
CA ALA A 147 17.87 4.39 -6.31
C ALA A 147 16.78 4.16 -5.24
N GLY A 148 15.68 3.48 -5.58
CA GLY A 148 14.54 3.29 -4.67
C GLY A 148 13.72 4.55 -4.45
N VAL A 149 13.96 5.62 -5.23
CA VAL A 149 13.19 6.85 -5.19
C VAL A 149 11.88 6.61 -5.91
N SER A 150 10.80 6.60 -5.14
CA SER A 150 9.43 6.61 -5.66
C SER A 150 9.25 7.83 -6.56
N ASN A 151 8.80 7.63 -7.80
CA ASN A 151 8.23 8.75 -8.54
C ASN A 151 6.94 9.13 -7.80
N ASN A 152 6.80 10.40 -7.40
CA ASN A 152 5.51 10.91 -6.99
C ASN A 152 4.54 10.64 -8.15
N ASN A 153 3.39 10.01 -7.84
CA ASN A 153 2.35 9.86 -8.83
C ASN A 153 1.99 11.27 -9.32
N ALA A 154 1.93 11.47 -10.64
CA ALA A 154 1.31 12.67 -11.16
C ALA A 154 -0.10 12.74 -10.58
N ILE A 155 -0.53 13.94 -10.16
CA ILE A 155 -1.91 14.18 -9.74
C ILE A 155 -2.78 13.77 -10.92
N SER A 156 -3.51 12.66 -10.78
CA SER A 156 -4.37 12.11 -11.84
C SER A 156 -5.81 12.61 -11.71
N VAL A 157 -6.16 13.14 -10.55
CA VAL A 157 -7.48 13.66 -10.22
C VAL A 157 -7.30 14.84 -9.27
N LEU A 158 -7.93 15.97 -9.59
CA LEU A 158 -8.04 17.15 -8.74
C LEU A 158 -9.53 17.39 -8.48
N THR A 159 -9.92 17.60 -7.23
CA THR A 159 -11.28 18.01 -6.88
C THR A 159 -11.28 19.51 -6.61
N HIS A 160 -11.97 20.30 -7.43
CA HIS A 160 -12.07 21.75 -7.27
C HIS A 160 -13.55 22.14 -7.26
N ASN A 161 -14.01 22.82 -6.21
CA ASN A 161 -15.41 23.26 -6.03
C ASN A 161 -16.45 22.15 -6.23
N GLY A 162 -16.17 20.93 -5.75
CA GLY A 162 -17.08 19.78 -5.88
C GLY A 162 -17.03 19.07 -7.24
N GLN A 163 -16.29 19.57 -8.22
CA GLN A 163 -16.10 18.92 -9.52
C GLN A 163 -14.81 18.09 -9.56
N ILE A 164 -14.90 16.90 -10.16
CA ILE A 164 -13.78 15.98 -10.34
C ILE A 164 -13.12 16.26 -11.68
N ILE A 165 -11.89 16.76 -11.67
CA ILE A 165 -11.09 17.03 -12.86
C ILE A 165 -10.04 15.93 -13.02
N SER A 166 -10.19 15.13 -14.06
CA SER A 166 -9.30 14.00 -14.39
C SER A 166 -8.41 14.26 -15.61
N SER A 167 -8.65 15.35 -16.35
CA SER A 167 -7.82 15.73 -17.50
C SER A 167 -6.58 16.48 -17.04
N LEU A 168 -5.42 16.12 -17.61
CA LEU A 168 -4.13 16.73 -17.21
C LEU A 168 -4.12 18.25 -17.45
N LYS A 169 -4.73 18.69 -18.54
CA LYS A 169 -4.91 20.11 -18.87
C LYS A 169 -5.79 20.81 -17.83
N GLY A 170 -6.96 20.24 -17.50
CA GLY A 170 -7.86 20.83 -16.52
C GLY A 170 -7.26 20.92 -15.11
N ILE A 171 -6.46 19.94 -14.71
CA ILE A 171 -5.70 19.97 -13.45
C ILE A 171 -4.70 21.14 -13.47
N ALA A 172 -3.94 21.30 -14.56
CA ALA A 172 -2.98 22.39 -14.70
C ALA A 172 -3.67 23.77 -14.67
N ASP A 173 -4.76 23.92 -15.42
CA ASP A 173 -5.51 25.18 -15.52
C ASP A 173 -6.14 25.57 -14.16
N SER A 174 -6.68 24.61 -13.40
CA SER A 174 -7.19 24.87 -12.04
C SER A 174 -6.09 25.31 -11.07
N ILE A 175 -4.92 24.66 -11.12
CA ILE A 175 -3.77 25.06 -10.28
C ILE A 175 -3.29 26.46 -10.66
N ALA A 176 -3.18 26.76 -11.96
CA ALA A 176 -2.77 28.07 -12.43
C ALA A 176 -3.77 29.16 -12.01
N SER A 177 -5.07 28.89 -12.15
CA SER A 177 -6.13 29.81 -11.74
C SER A 177 -6.13 30.09 -10.24
N THR A 178 -6.10 29.05 -9.40
CA THR A 178 -6.02 29.21 -7.93
C THR A 178 -4.76 29.96 -7.48
N LEU A 179 -3.62 29.71 -8.13
CA LEU A 179 -2.38 30.44 -7.86
C LEU A 179 -2.48 31.91 -8.29
N ALA A 180 -3.07 32.20 -9.45
CA ALA A 180 -3.30 33.57 -9.91
C ALA A 180 -4.24 34.34 -8.98
N HIS A 181 -5.32 33.71 -8.52
CA HIS A 181 -6.25 34.31 -7.55
C HIS A 181 -5.60 34.60 -6.20
N THR A 182 -4.84 33.66 -5.65
CA THR A 182 -4.12 33.86 -4.37
C THR A 182 -3.01 34.90 -4.49
N SER A 183 -2.29 34.93 -5.61
CA SER A 183 -1.27 35.96 -5.88
C SER A 183 -1.87 37.35 -6.12
N SER A 184 -3.11 37.46 -6.62
CA SER A 184 -3.81 38.74 -6.76
C SER A 184 -4.28 39.24 -5.39
N SER A 185 -4.88 38.36 -4.58
CA SER A 185 -5.36 38.71 -3.23
C SER A 185 -4.22 39.09 -2.28
N ALA A 186 -3.00 38.54 -2.46
CA ALA A 186 -1.81 38.94 -1.70
C ALA A 186 -1.29 40.36 -2.06
N ARG A 187 -1.63 40.90 -3.24
CA ARG A 187 -1.30 42.30 -3.61
C ARG A 187 -2.27 43.31 -3.01
N ASP A 188 -3.46 42.91 -2.61
CA ASP A 188 -4.46 43.80 -1.99
C ASP A 188 -4.22 44.01 -0.48
N ILE A 189 -3.36 43.23 0.15
CA ILE A 189 -2.99 43.42 1.57
C ILE A 189 -1.89 44.48 1.74
N SER A 190 -1.14 44.83 0.68
CA SER A 190 -0.09 45.86 0.75
C SER A 190 -0.57 47.29 0.46
N THR A 191 -1.86 47.52 0.20
CA THR A 191 -2.43 48.84 -0.12
C THR A 191 -3.31 49.44 0.98
N LEU A 192 -3.40 48.81 2.16
CA LEU A 192 -4.14 49.32 3.33
C LEU A 192 -3.25 49.90 4.45
N PHE A 193 -2.02 50.29 4.11
CA PHE A 193 -1.20 51.17 4.97
C PHE A 193 -0.62 52.29 4.11
N HIS A 194 -1.43 53.31 3.86
CA HIS A 194 -0.92 54.67 3.66
C HIS A 194 -1.94 55.70 4.12
#